data_AF-A0A497CV91-F1
#
_entry.id   AF-A0A497CV91-F1
#
_cell.length_a   1.000
_cell.length_b   1.000
_cell.length_c   1.000
_cell.angle_alpha   90.00
_cell.angle_beta   90.00
_cell.angle_gamma   90.00
#
_symmetry.space_group_name_H-M   'P 1'
#
loop_
_entity.id
_entity.type
_entity.pdbx_description
1 polymer ?
#
loop_
_entity_poly.entity_id
_entity_poly.type
_entity_poly.pdbx_seq_one_letter_code
_entity_poly.pdbx_strand_id
1 'polypeptide(L)' 'MKIAHNVLNDAGKPLHVTEIVQLAKQVYDVQLDRDSIVSAILKKIKAGKTFIRTAPNTFALKAYTARERRAS' A
#
# COMPACT_ATOMS: atom_id res chain seq x y z
N MET A 1 -1.88 -5.34 8.26
CA MET A 1 -1.55 -4.43 7.13
C MET A 1 -0.78 -5.18 6.04
N LYS A 2 -1.31 -6.32 5.56
CA LYS A 2 -0.68 -7.12 4.51
C LYS A 2 -1.14 -6.69 3.12
N ILE A 3 -2.44 -6.42 2.95
CA ILE A 3 -3.02 -6.05 1.65
C ILE A 3 -2.46 -4.73 1.12
N ALA A 4 -2.54 -3.63 1.87
CA ALA A 4 -1.98 -2.35 1.42
C ALA A 4 -0.47 -2.40 1.15
N HIS A 5 0.27 -3.23 1.91
CA HIS A 5 1.68 -3.48 1.62
C HIS A 5 1.85 -4.17 0.28
N ASN A 6 1.13 -5.27 0.04
CA ASN A 6 1.24 -6.01 -1.21
C ASN A 6 0.79 -5.18 -2.42
N VAL A 7 -0.28 -4.39 -2.29
CA VAL A 7 -0.74 -3.46 -3.34
C VAL A 7 0.35 -2.48 -3.73
N LEU A 8 0.98 -1.81 -2.75
CA LEU A 8 2.12 -0.92 -3.03
C LEU A 8 3.30 -1.69 -3.61
N ASN A 9 3.61 -2.85 -3.07
CA ASN A 9 4.74 -3.66 -3.52
C ASN A 9 4.60 -4.08 -4.98
N ASP A 10 3.43 -4.58 -5.37
CA ASP A 10 3.13 -5.02 -6.73
C ASP A 10 3.05 -3.84 -7.69
N ALA A 11 2.54 -2.68 -7.25
CA ALA A 11 2.53 -1.46 -8.04
C ALA A 11 3.95 -0.89 -8.27
N GLY A 12 4.88 -1.15 -7.35
CA GLY A 12 6.27 -0.70 -7.44
C GLY A 12 6.44 0.83 -7.38
N LYS A 13 5.40 1.57 -6.97
CA LYS A 13 5.38 3.04 -6.95
C LYS A 13 4.49 3.56 -5.83
N PRO A 14 4.65 4.84 -5.41
CA PRO A 14 3.72 5.47 -4.49
C PRO A 14 2.30 5.51 -5.07
N LEU A 15 1.30 5.29 -4.21
CA LEU A 15 -0.10 5.32 -4.60
C LEU A 15 -0.92 6.20 -3.67
N HIS A 16 -1.91 6.89 -4.24
CA HIS A 16 -2.92 7.58 -3.45
C HIS A 16 -3.83 6.56 -2.74
N VAL A 17 -4.38 6.90 -1.59
CA VAL A 17 -5.24 5.99 -0.80
C VAL A 17 -6.41 5.44 -1.61
N THR A 18 -7.01 6.25 -2.48
CA THR A 18 -8.09 5.81 -3.37
C THR A 18 -7.62 4.67 -4.28
N GLU A 19 -6.43 4.78 -4.85
CA GLU A 19 -5.86 3.72 -5.68
C GLU A 19 -5.52 2.47 -4.86
N ILE A 20 -5.05 2.63 -3.62
CA ILE A 20 -4.78 1.48 -2.74
C ILE A 20 -6.07 0.71 -2.45
N VAL A 21 -7.16 1.41 -2.13
CA VAL A 21 -8.48 0.80 -1.87
C VAL A 21 -9.01 0.13 -3.13
N GLN A 22 -8.91 0.79 -4.28
CA GLN A 22 -9.37 0.28 -5.56
C GLN A 22 -8.60 -0.99 -5.97
N LEU A 23 -7.27 -0.97 -5.93
CA LEU A 23 -6.43 -2.12 -6.28
C LEU A 23 -6.58 -3.27 -5.28
N ALA A 24 -6.81 -2.99 -4.00
CA ALA A 24 -7.13 -4.03 -3.03
C ALA A 24 -8.42 -4.77 -3.39
N LYS A 25 -9.45 -4.06 -3.86
CA LYS A 25 -10.67 -4.71 -4.33
C LYS A 25 -10.47 -5.44 -5.65
N GLN A 26 -9.75 -4.85 -6.61
CA GLN A 26 -9.60 -5.46 -7.94
C GLN A 26 -8.65 -6.66 -7.97
N VAL A 27 -7.52 -6.60 -7.26
CA VAL A 27 -6.45 -7.62 -7.32
C VAL A 27 -6.58 -8.65 -6.21
N TYR A 28 -7.10 -8.25 -5.05
CA TYR A 28 -7.16 -9.10 -3.85
C TYR A 28 -8.59 -9.44 -3.41
N ASP A 29 -9.62 -8.92 -4.09
CA ASP A 29 -11.04 -9.01 -3.71
C ASP A 29 -11.37 -8.47 -2.29
N VAL A 30 -10.45 -7.72 -1.68
CA VAL A 30 -10.61 -7.17 -0.33
C VAL A 30 -11.16 -5.76 -0.39
N GLN A 31 -12.34 -5.55 0.22
CA GLN A 31 -12.86 -4.21 0.43
C GLN A 31 -12.16 -3.56 1.63
N LEU A 32 -11.56 -2.39 1.39
CA LEU A 32 -10.90 -1.59 2.41
C LEU A 32 -11.66 -0.30 2.64
N ASP A 33 -11.84 0.07 3.90
CA ASP A 33 -12.28 1.41 4.26
C ASP A 33 -11.12 2.40 4.16
N ARG A 34 -11.39 3.56 3.54
CA ARG A 34 -10.40 4.59 3.25
C ARG A 34 -9.84 5.21 4.54
N ASP A 35 -10.70 5.54 5.50
CA ASP A 35 -10.26 6.26 6.69
C ASP A 35 -9.46 5.36 7.64
N SER A 36 -9.95 4.12 7.77
CA SER A 36 -9.29 3.04 8.50
C SER A 36 -7.90 2.73 7.94
N ILE A 37 -7.76 2.65 6.60
CA ILE A 37 -6.45 2.39 5.99
C ILE A 37 -5.48 3.56 6.19
N VAL A 38 -5.92 4.81 6.04
CA VAL A 38 -5.08 6.00 6.28
C VAL A 38 -4.57 5.97 7.71
N SER A 39 -5.46 5.85 8.68
CA SER A 39 -5.13 5.82 10.10
C SER A 39 -4.13 4.72 10.43
N ALA A 40 -4.33 3.52 9.89
CA ALA A 40 -3.44 2.39 10.16
C ALA A 40 -2.09 2.48 9.42
N ILE A 41 -2.02 3.05 8.21
CA ILE A 41 -0.75 3.34 7.54
C ILE A 41 0.03 4.40 8.33
N LEU A 42 -0.61 5.49 8.78
CA LEU A 42 0.03 6.52 9.59
C LEU A 42 0.59 5.94 10.90
N LYS A 43 -0.13 5.02 11.56
CA LYS A 43 0.40 4.29 12.73
C LYS A 43 1.67 3.50 12.40
N LYS A 44 1.74 2.85 11.23
CA LYS A 44 2.93 2.09 10.79
C LYS A 44 4.10 2.99 10.38
N ILE A 45 3.82 4.17 9.82
CA ILE A 45 4.83 5.19 9.54
C ILE A 45 5.43 5.70 10.86
N LYS A 46 4.60 6.07 11.84
CA LYS A 46 5.05 6.52 13.17
C LYS A 46 5.89 5.46 13.88
N ALA A 47 5.54 4.18 13.71
CA ALA A 47 6.33 3.07 14.24
C ALA A 47 7.65 2.82 13.48
N GLY A 48 7.94 3.57 12.41
CA GLY A 48 9.19 3.52 11.64
C GLY A 48 9.38 2.28 10.76
N LYS A 49 8.36 1.43 10.59
CA LYS A 49 8.59 0.04 10.16
C LYS A 49 8.67 -0.18 8.65
N THR A 50 7.74 0.36 7.87
CA THR A 50 7.50 -0.21 6.51
C THR A 50 7.01 0.79 5.47
N PHE A 51 6.17 1.73 5.85
CA PHE A 51 5.58 2.72 4.93
C PHE A 51 6.26 4.07 5.08
N ILE A 52 6.14 4.89 4.04
CA ILE A 52 6.46 6.32 4.03
C ILE A 52 5.30 7.09 3.40
N ARG A 53 5.16 8.37 3.75
CA ARG A 53 4.22 9.29 3.09
C ARG A 53 5.00 10.18 2.14
N THR A 54 4.66 10.16 0.86
CA THR A 54 5.34 10.94 -0.19
C THR A 54 4.58 12.20 -0.57
N ALA A 55 3.24 12.20 -0.40
CA ALA A 55 2.37 13.35 -0.63
C ALA A 55 1.08 13.23 0.23
N PRO A 56 0.19 14.23 0.26
CA PRO A 56 -1.11 14.10 0.92
C PRO A 56 -1.84 12.85 0.46
N ASN A 57 -2.26 12.02 1.43
CA ASN A 57 -2.95 10.76 1.18
C ASN A 57 -2.25 9.82 0.18
N THR A 58 -0.93 9.95 0.01
CA THR A 58 -0.13 9.17 -0.93
C THR A 58 1.00 8.49 -0.18
N PHE A 59 1.09 7.18 -0.35
CA PHE A 59 1.94 6.32 0.46
C PHE A 59 2.82 5.43 -0.42
N ALA A 60 3.97 5.06 0.12
CA ALA A 60 4.95 4.19 -0.51
C ALA A 60 5.56 3.23 0.52
N LEU A 61 6.30 2.24 0.05
CA LEU A 61 7.14 1.39 0.90
C LEU A 61 8.53 2.01 1.03
N LYS A 62 9.18 1.80 2.18
CA LYS A 62 10.60 2.16 2.37
C LYS A 62 11.52 1.41 1.41
N ALA A 63 11.17 0.15 1.13
CA ALA A 63 11.83 -0.69 0.16
C ALA A 63 10.76 -1.55 -0.52
N TYR A 64 10.74 -1.54 -1.84
CA TYR A 64 9.92 -2.46 -2.62
C TYR A 64 10.72 -3.74 -2.81
N THR A 65 10.12 -4.89 -2.54
CA THR A 65 10.72 -6.14 -2.95
C THR A 65 10.30 -6.38 -4.39
N ALA A 66 11.27 -6.63 -5.28
CA ALA A 66 10.96 -7.24 -6.55
C ALA A 66 10.41 -8.63 -6.25
N ARG A 67 9.09 -8.75 -6.10
CA ARG A 67 8.45 -10.05 -6.29
C ARG A 67 8.85 -10.46 -7.69
N GLU A 68 9.67 -11.50 -7.80
CA GLU A 68 10.09 -12.03 -9.09
C GLU A 68 8.85 -12.09 -9.98
N ARG A 69 8.88 -11.37 -11.10
CA ARG A 69 7.91 -11.57 -12.17
C ARG A 69 8.19 -12.96 -12.77
N ARG A 70 7.95 -14.04 -12.02
CA ARG A 70 7.87 -15.38 -12.56
C ARG A 70 6.46 -15.55 -13.08
N ALA A 71 6.31 -15.27 -14.37
CA ALA A 71 5.51 -16.01 -15.33
C ALA A 71 5.12 -15.07 -16.46
N SER A 72 5.89 -15.10 -17.55
CA SER A 72 5.42 -15.20 -18.94
C SER A 72 6.63 -15.49 -19.82
#